data_AF-A0A9D2RC43-F1
#
_entry.id   AF-A0A9D2RC43-F1
#
_cell.length_a   1.000
_cell.length_b   1.000
_cell.length_c   1.000
_cell.angle_alpha   90.00
_cell.angle_beta   90.00
_cell.angle_gamma   90.00
#
_symmetry.space_group_name_H-M   'P 1'
#
loop_
_entity.id
_entity.type
_entity.pdbx_description
1 polymer ?
#
loop_
_entity_poly.entity_id
_entity_poly.type
_entity_poly.pdbx_seq_one_letter_code
_entity_poly.pdbx_strand_id
1 'polypeptide(L)'
;DTFIRIGTCGGMQLDVKSGDVVIANGAIRMEGTSKEYAPIEFPAVADIRVTNALIQAAQELESPYHVGVVQCKDSFYGQHSPERMPVSYELLNKWEAWKRLGCLASEMESAALFVVASHLRVRAGSCFLVMANQEREKEGLENPVVHDTDMAIRVAVQAIRNLIKADQKAEK
;
A
#
# COMPACT_ATOMS: atom_id res chain seq x y z
N ASP A 1 16.80 6.04 10.68
CA ASP A 1 15.50 6.70 10.90
C ASP A 1 14.51 6.48 9.74
N THR A 2 14.70 5.45 8.91
CA THR A 2 14.00 5.31 7.63
C THR A 2 13.52 3.89 7.44
N PHE A 3 12.25 3.74 7.13
CA PHE A 3 11.56 2.46 7.06
C PHE A 3 10.89 2.32 5.70
N ILE A 4 11.03 1.14 5.10
CA ILE A 4 10.27 0.74 3.91
C ILE A 4 9.60 -0.58 4.23
N ARG A 5 8.27 -0.60 4.23
CA ARG A 5 7.51 -1.84 4.27
C ARG A 5 7.48 -2.47 2.89
N ILE A 6 7.81 -3.76 2.85
CA ILE A 6 7.67 -4.61 1.66
C ILE A 6 6.60 -5.64 2.03
N GLY A 7 5.53 -5.73 1.24
CA GLY A 7 4.44 -6.65 1.54
C GLY A 7 3.74 -7.17 0.30
N THR A 8 2.56 -7.71 0.52
CA THR A 8 1.64 -8.15 -0.52
C THR A 8 0.32 -7.43 -0.36
N CYS A 9 -0.42 -7.29 -1.45
CA CYS A 9 -1.73 -6.65 -1.46
C CYS A 9 -2.67 -7.32 -2.47
N GLY A 10 -3.97 -7.10 -2.27
CA GLY A 10 -5.01 -7.44 -3.24
C GLY A 10 -5.43 -6.20 -4.03
N GLY A 11 -5.37 -6.25 -5.36
CA GLY A 11 -5.77 -5.13 -6.21
C GLY A 11 -7.26 -4.77 -6.08
N MET A 12 -7.57 -3.49 -6.29
CA MET A 12 -8.92 -2.92 -6.24
C MET A 12 -9.30 -2.18 -7.53
N GLN A 13 -8.41 -1.38 -8.11
CA GLN A 13 -8.65 -0.76 -9.43
C GLN A 13 -8.40 -1.79 -10.54
N LEU A 14 -9.17 -1.73 -11.64
CA LEU A 14 -9.07 -2.72 -12.72
C LEU A 14 -7.72 -2.68 -13.45
N ASP A 15 -7.03 -1.54 -13.46
CA ASP A 15 -5.71 -1.39 -14.07
C ASP A 15 -4.57 -1.99 -13.22
N VAL A 16 -4.83 -2.27 -11.94
CA VAL A 16 -3.86 -2.90 -11.03
C VAL A 16 -3.89 -4.41 -11.23
N LYS A 17 -2.86 -4.97 -11.85
CA LYS A 17 -2.80 -6.39 -12.23
C LYS A 17 -1.90 -7.17 -11.30
N SER A 18 -2.13 -8.48 -11.24
CA SER A 18 -1.23 -9.40 -10.54
C SER A 18 0.18 -9.30 -11.09
N GLY A 19 1.17 -9.24 -10.20
CA GLY A 19 2.58 -9.07 -10.55
C GLY A 19 3.05 -7.61 -10.61
N ASP A 20 2.12 -6.64 -10.71
CA ASP A 20 2.46 -5.22 -10.61
C ASP A 20 2.94 -4.88 -9.20
N VAL A 21 3.69 -3.77 -9.09
CA VAL A 21 4.08 -3.17 -7.81
C VAL A 21 3.14 -2.03 -7.45
N VAL A 22 2.56 -2.03 -6.26
CA VAL A 22 1.84 -0.87 -5.71
C VAL A 22 2.74 -0.13 -4.74
N ILE A 23 2.88 1.17 -4.90
CA ILE A 23 3.59 2.07 -3.99
C ILE A 23 2.55 2.94 -3.28
N ALA A 24 2.44 2.80 -1.95
CA ALA A 24 1.51 3.61 -1.18
C ALA A 24 2.05 5.03 -0.97
N ASN A 25 1.28 6.04 -1.37
CA ASN A 25 1.50 7.43 -0.96
C ASN A 25 0.63 7.82 0.26
N GLY A 26 -0.37 7.02 0.57
CA GLY A 26 -1.21 7.14 1.75
C GLY A 26 -2.03 5.88 1.98
N ALA A 27 -2.68 5.79 3.13
CA ALA A 27 -3.45 4.63 3.54
C ALA A 27 -4.78 4.99 4.19
N ILE A 28 -5.85 4.26 3.85
CA ILE A 28 -7.15 4.39 4.53
C ILE A 28 -7.03 3.75 5.92
N ARG A 29 -7.38 4.53 6.94
CA ARG A 29 -7.30 4.17 8.37
C ARG A 29 -8.53 3.39 8.84
N MET A 30 -8.86 2.28 8.17
CA MET A 30 -9.91 1.36 8.60
C MET A 30 -9.36 0.27 9.53
N GLU A 31 -8.52 0.68 10.48
CA GLU A 31 -7.92 -0.16 11.51
C GLU A 31 -7.93 0.56 12.87
N GLY A 32 -7.61 -0.16 13.94
CA GLY A 32 -7.63 0.34 15.31
C GLY A 32 -6.33 1.03 15.74
N THR A 33 -5.18 0.48 15.35
CA THR A 33 -3.87 0.86 15.89
C THR A 33 -3.59 2.36 15.71
N SER A 34 -3.81 2.91 14.52
CA SER A 34 -3.54 4.34 14.29
C SER A 34 -4.41 5.26 15.14
N LYS A 35 -5.62 4.84 15.55
CA LYS A 35 -6.54 5.64 16.37
C LYS A 35 -6.04 5.78 17.81
N GLU A 36 -5.19 4.86 18.25
CA GLU A 36 -4.51 4.96 19.55
C GLU A 36 -3.32 5.93 19.52
N TYR A 37 -2.82 6.29 18.33
CA TYR A 37 -1.72 7.25 18.15
C TYR A 37 -2.19 8.65 17.79
N ALA A 38 -3.24 8.78 16.97
CA ALA A 38 -3.69 10.07 16.45
C ALA A 38 -5.21 10.11 16.19
N PRO A 39 -5.86 11.29 16.33
CA PRO A 39 -7.25 11.49 15.88
C PRO A 39 -7.47 11.02 14.45
N ILE A 40 -8.66 10.50 14.12
CA ILE A 40 -8.94 9.82 12.84
C ILE A 40 -8.80 10.74 11.62
N GLU A 41 -8.96 12.04 11.82
CA GLU A 41 -8.82 13.08 10.81
C GLU A 41 -7.38 13.29 10.36
N PHE A 42 -6.39 12.90 11.18
CA PHE A 42 -4.98 12.96 10.78
C PHE A 42 -4.72 11.98 9.63
N PRO A 43 -4.09 12.39 8.53
CA PRO A 43 -3.91 11.51 7.38
C PRO A 43 -2.76 10.53 7.61
N ALA A 44 -2.96 9.25 7.24
CA ALA A 44 -1.87 8.28 7.15
C ALA A 44 -1.16 8.46 5.80
N VAL A 45 -0.11 9.28 5.77
CA VAL A 45 0.65 9.61 4.55
C VAL A 45 2.09 9.08 4.63
N ALA A 46 2.61 8.59 3.51
CA ALA A 46 4.00 8.19 3.41
C ALA A 46 4.94 9.41 3.33
N ASP A 47 6.21 9.25 3.74
CA ASP A 47 7.23 10.27 3.53
C ASP A 47 7.52 10.41 2.03
N ILE A 48 7.39 11.64 1.52
CA ILE A 48 7.51 11.95 0.09
C ILE A 48 8.87 11.55 -0.51
N ARG A 49 9.96 11.62 0.27
CA ARG A 49 11.30 11.25 -0.22
C ARG A 49 11.38 9.73 -0.40
N VAL A 50 10.80 8.96 0.53
CA VAL A 50 10.74 7.51 0.42
C VAL A 50 9.84 7.09 -0.74
N THR A 51 8.67 7.70 -0.90
CA THR A 51 7.77 7.44 -2.04
C THR A 51 8.46 7.73 -3.37
N ASN A 52 9.13 8.88 -3.51
CA ASN A 52 9.85 9.22 -4.73
C ASN A 52 11.01 8.25 -5.01
N ALA A 53 11.74 7.79 -3.99
CA ALA A 53 12.79 6.81 -4.16
C ALA A 53 12.25 5.45 -4.64
N LEU A 54 11.08 5.03 -4.17
CA LEU A 54 10.39 3.82 -4.65
C LEU A 54 9.93 3.97 -6.10
N ILE A 55 9.38 5.13 -6.48
CA ILE A 55 8.97 5.42 -7.86
C ILE A 55 10.18 5.36 -8.79
N GLN A 56 11.26 6.05 -8.43
CA GLN A 56 12.50 6.05 -9.19
C GLN A 56 13.06 4.64 -9.34
N ALA A 57 13.07 3.86 -8.25
CA ALA A 57 13.54 2.48 -8.28
C ALA A 57 12.70 1.58 -9.20
N ALA A 58 11.37 1.72 -9.19
CA ALA A 58 10.49 0.97 -10.08
C ALA A 58 10.73 1.34 -11.56
N GLN A 59 10.94 2.64 -11.85
CA GLN A 59 11.32 3.12 -13.18
C GLN A 59 12.68 2.57 -13.64
N GLU A 60 13.71 2.60 -12.78
CA GLU A 60 15.05 2.08 -13.07
C GLU A 60 15.06 0.58 -13.35
N LEU A 61 14.15 -0.16 -12.72
CA LEU A 61 14.01 -1.61 -12.89
C LEU A 61 12.99 -2.00 -13.97
N GLU A 62 12.39 -1.02 -14.66
CA GLU A 62 11.34 -1.22 -15.67
C GLU A 62 10.17 -2.09 -15.14
N SER A 63 9.91 -2.03 -13.84
CA SER A 63 8.83 -2.76 -13.18
C SER A 63 7.52 -2.00 -13.38
N PRO A 64 6.43 -2.64 -13.86
CA PRO A 64 5.10 -2.01 -13.87
C PRO A 64 4.68 -1.64 -12.44
N TYR A 65 4.28 -0.38 -12.24
CA TYR A 65 3.92 0.10 -10.92
C TYR A 65 2.74 1.09 -10.93
N HIS A 66 2.10 1.19 -9.76
CA HIS A 66 1.00 2.12 -9.48
C HIS A 66 1.30 2.89 -8.20
N VAL A 67 1.03 4.20 -8.18
CA VAL A 67 1.24 5.05 -6.99
C VAL A 67 -0.09 5.61 -6.54
N GLY A 68 -0.45 5.42 -5.28
CA GLY A 68 -1.73 5.91 -4.78
C GLY A 68 -2.08 5.40 -3.40
N VAL A 69 -3.35 5.58 -3.04
CA VAL A 69 -3.88 5.20 -1.73
C VAL A 69 -4.13 3.69 -1.69
N VAL A 70 -3.73 3.06 -0.59
CA VAL A 70 -4.10 1.67 -0.25
C VAL A 70 -5.07 1.64 0.90
N GLN A 71 -5.86 0.57 0.99
CA GLN A 71 -6.76 0.34 2.11
C GLN A 71 -6.08 -0.53 3.17
N CYS A 72 -6.07 -0.09 4.43
CA CYS A 72 -5.70 -0.94 5.57
C CYS A 72 -6.94 -1.41 6.32
N LYS A 73 -6.85 -2.59 6.92
CA LYS A 73 -7.92 -3.24 7.69
C LYS A 73 -7.33 -4.18 8.75
N ASP A 74 -8.08 -4.40 9.81
CA ASP A 74 -7.71 -5.41 10.84
C ASP A 74 -8.26 -6.81 10.54
N SER A 75 -9.32 -6.91 9.71
CA SER A 75 -9.95 -8.19 9.39
C SER A 75 -9.70 -8.59 7.94
N PHE A 76 -8.78 -9.53 7.74
CA PHE A 76 -8.50 -10.12 6.41
C PHE A 76 -9.76 -10.75 5.79
N TYR A 77 -10.47 -11.58 6.56
CA TYR A 77 -11.71 -12.22 6.10
C TYR A 77 -12.85 -11.22 5.84
N GLY A 78 -12.81 -10.03 6.44
CA GLY A 78 -13.75 -8.95 6.14
C GLY A 78 -13.58 -8.37 4.72
N GLN A 79 -12.41 -8.53 4.10
CA GLN A 79 -12.21 -8.16 2.69
C GLN A 79 -12.77 -9.22 1.73
N HIS A 80 -12.46 -10.50 1.98
CA HIS A 80 -12.72 -11.59 1.03
C HIS A 80 -14.08 -12.26 1.19
N SER A 81 -14.73 -12.11 2.35
CA SER A 81 -16.08 -12.65 2.59
C SER A 81 -16.94 -11.66 3.39
N PRO A 82 -17.07 -10.40 2.92
CA PRO A 82 -17.81 -9.36 3.65
C PRO A 82 -19.28 -9.73 3.84
N GLU A 83 -19.91 -10.44 2.91
CA GLU A 83 -21.33 -10.79 2.92
C GLU A 83 -21.71 -11.69 4.10
N ARG A 84 -20.76 -12.50 4.60
CA ARG A 84 -20.98 -13.39 5.75
C ARG A 84 -20.86 -12.67 7.09
N MET A 85 -20.27 -11.47 7.12
CA MET A 85 -20.00 -10.77 8.37
C MET A 85 -21.28 -10.12 8.93
N PRO A 86 -21.47 -10.08 10.26
CA PRO A 86 -22.61 -9.35 10.86
C PRO A 86 -22.66 -7.86 10.48
N VAL A 87 -21.50 -7.28 10.17
CA VAL A 87 -21.32 -5.88 9.71
C VAL A 87 -21.19 -5.78 8.18
N SER A 88 -21.71 -6.76 7.44
CA SER A 88 -21.60 -6.84 5.97
C SER A 88 -22.01 -5.54 5.27
N TYR A 89 -23.10 -4.92 5.72
CA TYR A 89 -23.59 -3.65 5.20
C TYR A 89 -22.52 -2.53 5.25
N GLU A 90 -21.75 -2.45 6.33
CA GLU A 90 -20.71 -1.44 6.48
C GLU A 90 -19.51 -1.76 5.59
N LEU A 91 -19.07 -3.02 5.57
CA LEU A 91 -17.94 -3.48 4.77
C LEU A 91 -18.18 -3.27 3.28
N LEU A 92 -19.35 -3.68 2.78
CA LEU A 92 -19.72 -3.55 1.37
C LEU A 92 -19.87 -2.07 0.96
N ASN A 93 -20.52 -1.25 1.79
CA ASN A 93 -20.67 0.19 1.50
C ASN A 93 -19.32 0.91 1.49
N LYS A 94 -18.43 0.61 2.44
CA LYS A 94 -17.08 1.19 2.48
C LYS A 94 -16.23 0.70 1.31
N TRP A 95 -16.28 -0.58 0.98
CA TRP A 95 -15.55 -1.13 -0.17
C TRP A 95 -15.88 -0.39 -1.46
N GLU A 96 -17.17 -0.17 -1.72
CA GLU A 96 -17.63 0.57 -2.89
C GLU A 96 -17.16 2.04 -2.86
N ALA A 97 -17.16 2.68 -1.68
CA ALA A 97 -16.59 4.03 -1.53
C ALA A 97 -15.09 4.05 -1.88
N TRP A 98 -14.30 3.07 -1.43
CA TRP A 98 -12.86 2.97 -1.73
C TRP A 98 -12.60 2.78 -3.21
N LYS A 99 -13.39 1.95 -3.89
CA LYS A 99 -13.31 1.79 -5.35
C LYS A 99 -13.54 3.12 -6.07
N ARG A 100 -14.60 3.84 -5.71
CA ARG A 100 -14.96 5.14 -6.30
C ARG A 100 -13.94 6.26 -6.02
N LEU A 101 -13.20 6.15 -4.93
CA LEU A 101 -12.14 7.08 -4.55
C LEU A 101 -10.78 6.77 -5.22
N GLY A 102 -10.71 5.73 -6.07
CA GLY A 102 -9.47 5.36 -6.75
C GLY A 102 -8.46 4.62 -5.87
N CYS A 103 -8.90 4.01 -4.76
CA CYS A 103 -8.02 3.18 -3.93
C CYS A 103 -7.46 2.02 -4.75
N LEU A 104 -6.14 1.86 -4.77
CA LEU A 104 -5.43 0.96 -5.69
C LEU A 104 -5.50 -0.49 -5.26
N ALA A 105 -5.29 -0.75 -3.97
CA ALA A 105 -5.16 -2.08 -3.42
C ALA A 105 -5.53 -2.11 -1.93
N SER A 106 -5.71 -3.30 -1.40
CA SER A 106 -5.97 -3.58 0.01
C SER A 106 -4.82 -4.36 0.62
N GLU A 107 -4.30 -3.86 1.75
CA GLU A 107 -3.28 -4.49 2.60
C GLU A 107 -3.65 -4.21 4.08
N MET A 108 -2.73 -4.25 5.05
CA MET A 108 -3.11 -4.25 6.47
C MET A 108 -2.27 -3.36 7.40
N GLU A 109 -1.03 -2.99 7.07
CA GLU A 109 -0.11 -2.40 8.06
C GLU A 109 0.29 -0.93 7.81
N SER A 110 0.11 -0.39 6.60
CA SER A 110 0.70 0.92 6.25
C SER A 110 0.06 2.09 6.98
N ALA A 111 -1.25 2.04 7.26
CA ALA A 111 -1.95 3.08 8.01
C ALA A 111 -1.33 3.27 9.41
N ALA A 112 -1.10 2.17 10.13
CA ALA A 112 -0.44 2.19 11.42
C ALA A 112 1.00 2.71 11.28
N LEU A 113 1.78 2.14 10.35
CA LEU A 113 3.19 2.53 10.16
C LEU A 113 3.36 4.02 9.83
N PHE A 114 2.53 4.58 8.95
CA PHE A 114 2.61 5.98 8.55
C PHE A 114 2.23 6.94 9.67
N VAL A 115 1.20 6.61 10.47
CA VAL A 115 0.80 7.43 11.61
C VAL A 115 1.84 7.35 12.73
N VAL A 116 2.36 6.16 13.05
CA VAL A 116 3.43 5.97 14.05
C VAL A 116 4.70 6.69 13.62
N ALA A 117 5.09 6.60 12.34
CA ALA A 117 6.24 7.30 11.80
C ALA A 117 6.10 8.83 11.91
N SER A 118 4.89 9.35 11.65
CA SER A 118 4.58 10.77 11.81
C SER A 118 4.74 11.25 13.25
N HIS A 119 4.29 10.44 14.23
CA HIS A 119 4.48 10.71 15.66
C HIS A 119 5.96 10.68 16.06
N LEU A 120 6.68 9.64 15.64
CA LEU A 120 8.09 9.42 15.99
C LEU A 120 9.08 10.29 15.18
N ARG A 121 8.59 11.08 14.23
CA ARG A 121 9.41 11.94 13.34
C ARG A 121 10.45 11.15 12.54
N VAL A 122 10.06 9.98 12.06
CA VAL A 122 10.87 9.11 11.18
C VAL A 122 10.26 9.01 9.80
N ARG A 123 11.05 8.61 8.80
CA ARG A 123 10.56 8.44 7.42
C ARG A 123 9.99 7.04 7.23
N ALA A 124 8.81 6.93 6.64
CA ALA A 124 8.22 5.64 6.28
C ALA A 124 7.60 5.67 4.89
N GLY A 125 7.78 4.59 4.13
CA GLY A 125 7.08 4.33 2.88
C GLY A 125 6.76 2.85 2.73
N SER A 126 6.03 2.48 1.68
CA SER A 126 5.64 1.09 1.46
C SER A 126 5.50 0.75 -0.01
N CYS A 127 5.90 -0.46 -0.38
CA CYS A 127 5.60 -1.06 -1.68
C CYS A 127 5.15 -2.51 -1.52
N PHE A 128 4.34 -2.98 -2.46
CA PHE A 128 3.69 -4.29 -2.38
C PHE A 128 3.71 -4.99 -3.73
N LEU A 129 3.83 -6.31 -3.68
CA LEU A 129 3.41 -7.17 -4.78
C LEU A 129 1.87 -7.23 -4.81
N VAL A 130 1.26 -7.05 -5.99
CA VAL A 130 -0.15 -7.39 -6.20
C VAL A 130 -0.25 -8.88 -6.44
N MET A 131 -0.84 -9.60 -5.47
CA MET A 131 -0.97 -11.06 -5.55
C MET A 131 -2.07 -11.49 -6.53
N ALA A 132 -3.18 -10.78 -6.47
CA ALA A 132 -4.40 -10.99 -7.26
C ALA A 132 -5.28 -9.74 -7.12
N ASN A 133 -6.32 -9.62 -7.94
CA ASN A 133 -7.30 -8.54 -7.90
C ASN A 133 -8.73 -9.12 -7.99
N GLN A 134 -9.43 -9.08 -6.86
CA GLN A 134 -10.79 -9.61 -6.73
C GLN A 134 -11.82 -8.85 -7.58
N GLU A 135 -11.58 -7.58 -7.92
CA GLU A 135 -12.49 -6.80 -8.75
C GLU A 135 -12.31 -7.15 -10.23
N ARG A 136 -11.08 -7.48 -10.66
CA ARG A 136 -10.83 -8.04 -11.99
C ARG A 136 -11.49 -9.41 -12.17
N GLU A 137 -11.41 -10.27 -11.16
CA GLU A 137 -12.07 -11.58 -11.16
C GLU A 137 -13.59 -11.47 -11.31
N LYS A 138 -14.22 -10.53 -10.58
CA LYS A 138 -15.66 -10.26 -10.68
C LYS A 138 -16.11 -9.81 -12.07
N GLU A 139 -15.25 -9.09 -12.79
CA GLU A 139 -15.50 -8.64 -14.18
C GLU A 139 -15.09 -9.68 -15.22
N GLY A 140 -14.65 -10.89 -14.82
CA GLY A 140 -14.21 -11.94 -15.73
C GLY A 140 -12.91 -11.61 -16.47
N LEU A 141 -12.11 -10.68 -15.95
CA LEU A 141 -10.80 -10.32 -16.50
C LEU A 141 -9.71 -11.28 -16.02
N GLU A 142 -8.61 -11.34 -16.75
CA GLU A 142 -7.44 -12.15 -16.37
C GLU A 142 -6.92 -11.75 -14.97
N ASN A 143 -6.79 -12.74 -14.10
CA ASN A 143 -6.41 -12.56 -12.70
C ASN A 143 -5.55 -13.74 -12.20
N PRO A 144 -4.32 -13.92 -12.71
CA PRO A 144 -3.45 -14.98 -12.21
C PRO A 144 -3.08 -14.70 -10.76
N VAL A 145 -2.96 -15.72 -9.93
CA VAL A 145 -2.42 -15.55 -8.57
C VAL A 145 -0.90 -15.65 -8.64
N VAL A 146 -0.21 -14.63 -8.15
CA VAL A 146 1.26 -14.59 -8.06
C VAL A 146 1.69 -14.54 -6.61
N HIS A 147 2.86 -15.10 -6.29
CA HIS A 147 3.39 -15.19 -4.93
C HIS A 147 4.83 -14.68 -4.80
N ASP A 148 5.54 -14.49 -5.91
CA ASP A 148 6.96 -14.13 -5.90
C ASP A 148 7.15 -12.63 -5.65
N THR A 149 7.62 -12.29 -4.46
CA THR A 149 7.89 -10.91 -4.04
C THR A 149 9.25 -10.37 -4.51
N ASP A 150 10.05 -11.12 -5.29
CA ASP A 150 11.40 -10.72 -5.70
C ASP A 150 11.43 -9.31 -6.31
N MET A 151 10.49 -8.99 -7.20
CA MET A 151 10.44 -7.66 -7.82
C MET A 151 10.17 -6.53 -6.81
N ALA A 152 9.20 -6.71 -5.91
CA ALA A 152 8.92 -5.73 -4.86
C ALA A 152 10.12 -5.54 -3.92
N ILE A 153 10.85 -6.62 -3.62
CA ILE A 153 12.10 -6.58 -2.85
C ILE A 153 13.18 -5.78 -3.60
N ARG A 154 13.39 -6.04 -4.90
CA ARG A 154 14.36 -5.31 -5.72
C ARG A 154 14.07 -3.81 -5.76
N VAL A 155 12.80 -3.44 -5.95
CA VAL A 155 12.35 -2.03 -5.92
C VAL A 155 12.71 -1.39 -4.58
N ALA A 156 12.37 -2.03 -3.46
CA ALA A 156 12.67 -1.49 -2.13
C ALA A 156 14.18 -1.38 -1.87
N VAL A 157 14.98 -2.40 -2.21
CA VAL A 157 16.44 -2.37 -2.04
C VAL A 157 17.06 -1.26 -2.90
N GLN A 158 16.61 -1.09 -4.14
CA GLN A 158 17.09 -0.03 -5.01
C GLN A 158 16.69 1.36 -4.48
N ALA A 159 15.47 1.52 -3.95
CA ALA A 159 15.04 2.74 -3.30
C ALA A 159 15.91 3.09 -2.08
N ILE A 160 16.27 2.10 -1.25
CA ILE A 160 17.19 2.28 -0.12
C ILE A 160 18.56 2.77 -0.61
N ARG A 161 19.12 2.18 -1.68
CA ARG A 161 20.39 2.65 -2.26
C ARG A 161 20.30 4.12 -2.71
N ASN A 162 19.18 4.50 -3.33
CA ASN A 162 18.95 5.87 -3.78
C ASN A 162 18.82 6.84 -2.61
N LEU A 163 18.12 6.46 -1.53
CA LEU A 163 18.03 7.24 -0.29
C LEU A 163 19.39 7.43 0.38
N ILE A 164 20.19 6.35 0.52
CA ILE A 164 21.54 6.43 1.10
C ILE A 164 22.40 7.44 0.34
N LYS A 165 22.39 7.40 -1.01
CA LYS A 165 23.14 8.35 -1.84
C LYS A 165 22.63 9.79 -1.67
N ALA A 166 21.32 9.98 -1.52
CA ALA A 166 20.71 11.30 -1.34
C ALA A 166 21.07 11.90 0.03
N ASP A 167 20.98 11.09 1.10
CA ASP A 167 21.31 11.53 2.46
C ASP A 167 22.81 11.89 2.57
N GLN A 168 23.71 11.08 2.01
CA GLN A 168 25.15 11.37 1.96
C GLN A 168 25.49 12.67 1.21
N LYS A 169 24.66 13.08 0.24
CA LYS A 169 24.83 14.35 -0.47
C LYS A 169 24.31 15.54 0.34
N ALA A 170 23.29 15.34 1.17
CA ALA A 170 22.70 16.39 2.01
C ALA A 170 23.54 16.69 3.27
N GLU A 171 24.38 15.74 3.72
CA GLU A 171 25.32 15.92 4.83
C GLU A 171 26.61 16.67 4.46
N LYS A 172 26.87 16.88 3.16
CA LYS A 172 28.02 17.64 2.64
C LYS A 172 27.64 19.10 2.37
#